data_AF-A0A3S5B980-F1
#
_entry.id   AF-A0A3S5B980-F1
#
_cell.length_a   1.000
_cell.length_b   1.000
_cell.length_c   1.000
_cell.angle_alpha   90.00
_cell.angle_beta   90.00
_cell.angle_gamma   90.00
#
_symmetry.space_group_name_H-M   'P 1'
#
loop_
_entity.id
_entity.type
_entity.pdbx_description
1 polymer ?
#
loop_
_entity_poly.entity_id
_entity_poly.type
_entity_poly.pdbx_seq_one_letter_code
_entity_poly.pdbx_strand_id
1 'polypeptide(L)'
;MKDKRGAYVALNERMLLLKMLLRWKGSIWQKLYYDILTYLGFYILVSLLYRFVFAESPNSKRSFEGFVNYIQKIASIVPLTFLLGFFVSTVLRRWWSFVNTIPWMSKPAFYVQAYLNADKSEYAADIFQMRNTILRYLNLAWILQMTKLSHTIRTRFKWRSKGFHEEGGALTCCGCCPIGRQKSSQPRIRYDEMLCSINEDVTVKATFGQLITPDEVEVFRCRARAKGQSIGVSAKGRTESYYESNARG
;
A
#
# COMPACT_ATOMS: atom_id res chain seq x y z
N MET A 1 1.54 28.64 -5.17
CA MET A 1 2.48 28.63 -4.02
C MET A 1 1.68 28.79 -2.73
N LYS A 2 1.31 27.69 -2.07
CA LYS A 2 0.58 27.74 -0.79
C LYS A 2 1.11 26.63 0.13
N ASP A 3 1.38 27.06 1.35
CA ASP A 3 1.86 26.35 2.54
C ASP A 3 3.36 26.00 2.61
N LYS A 4 4.18 27.04 2.86
CA LYS A 4 5.47 26.89 3.54
C LYS A 4 5.22 26.70 5.05
N ARG A 5 4.83 25.50 5.47
CA ARG A 5 5.08 25.03 6.84
C ARG A 5 6.25 24.08 6.83
N GLY A 6 7.42 24.65 6.51
CA GLY A 6 8.68 24.07 6.93
C GLY A 6 8.74 24.16 8.45
N ALA A 7 8.24 23.14 9.13
CA ALA A 7 8.49 22.95 10.55
C ALA A 7 9.94 22.51 10.71
N TYR A 8 10.87 23.45 10.52
CA TYR A 8 12.23 23.29 10.99
C TYR A 8 12.14 23.13 12.50
N VAL A 9 12.53 21.95 12.97
CA VAL A 9 12.64 21.62 14.38
C VAL A 9 13.86 22.37 14.92
N ALA A 10 13.70 23.68 15.16
CA ALA A 10 14.74 24.52 15.71
C ALA A 10 14.81 24.32 17.24
N LEU A 11 15.91 23.68 17.65
CA LEU A 11 16.54 23.59 18.97
C LEU A 11 15.85 24.32 20.15
N ASN A 12 14.96 23.60 20.82
CA ASN A 12 14.88 23.68 22.28
C ASN A 12 14.88 22.24 22.81
N GLU A 13 16.07 21.66 22.94
CA GLU A 13 16.31 20.20 22.96
C GLU A 13 15.59 19.46 24.11
N ARG A 14 15.30 20.15 25.22
CA ARG A 14 14.77 19.51 26.43
C ARG A 14 13.26 19.25 26.39
N MET A 15 12.49 20.13 25.74
CA MET A 15 11.02 20.06 25.73
C MET A 15 10.44 19.50 24.42
N LEU A 16 11.30 19.21 23.45
CA LEU A 16 10.90 18.77 22.12
C LEU A 16 10.30 17.36 22.14
N LEU A 17 10.95 16.45 22.87
CA LEU A 17 10.46 15.08 23.04
C LEU A 17 9.11 15.06 23.75
N LEU A 18 8.95 15.83 24.83
CA LEU A 18 7.67 15.95 25.54
C LEU A 18 6.58 16.54 24.64
N LYS A 19 6.89 17.59 23.88
CA LYS A 19 5.96 18.21 22.94
C LYS A 19 5.54 17.25 21.81
N MET A 20 6.45 16.39 21.35
CA MET A 20 6.14 15.35 20.36
C MET A 20 5.32 14.21 20.96
N LEU A 21 5.62 13.78 22.21
CA LEU A 21 4.87 12.75 22.92
C LEU A 21 3.41 13.16 23.18
N LEU A 22 3.18 14.43 23.51
CA LEU A 22 1.87 14.97 23.86
C LEU A 22 1.05 15.42 22.63
N ARG A 23 1.60 15.33 21.42
CA ARG A 23 0.90 15.75 20.20
C ARG A 23 -0.14 14.69 19.78
N TRP A 24 -1.42 14.92 20.02
CA TRP A 24 -2.49 13.97 19.70
C TRP A 24 -2.47 13.41 18.26
N LYS A 25 -2.47 14.28 17.23
CA LYS A 25 -2.53 13.85 15.82
C LYS A 25 -1.27 13.08 15.39
N GLY A 26 -1.47 11.82 15.04
CA GLY A 26 -0.39 10.92 14.61
C GLY A 26 0.50 10.43 15.75
N SER A 27 0.09 10.61 17.02
CA SER A 27 0.77 10.00 18.16
C SER A 27 0.45 8.51 18.29
N ILE A 28 1.28 7.87 19.11
CA ILE A 28 1.06 6.51 19.62
C ILE A 28 -0.28 6.46 20.38
N TRP A 29 -0.64 7.49 21.15
CA TRP A 29 -1.89 7.55 21.93
C TRP A 29 -3.14 7.41 21.07
N GLN A 30 -3.18 8.04 19.90
CA GLN A 30 -4.31 7.92 18.98
C GLN A 30 -4.53 6.48 18.49
N LYS A 31 -3.47 5.65 18.47
CA LYS A 31 -3.57 4.24 18.07
C LYS A 31 -3.84 3.31 19.25
N LEU A 32 -3.28 3.59 20.42
CA LEU A 32 -3.31 2.67 21.59
C LEU A 32 -4.47 2.93 22.56
N TYR A 33 -5.22 4.03 22.45
CA TYR A 33 -6.20 4.38 23.49
C TYR A 33 -7.29 3.31 23.69
N TYR A 34 -7.74 2.64 22.63
CA TYR A 34 -8.70 1.54 22.75
C TYR A 34 -8.12 0.35 23.52
N ASP A 35 -6.85 0.00 23.25
CA ASP A 35 -6.18 -1.11 23.93
C ASP A 35 -5.97 -0.80 25.42
N ILE A 36 -5.53 0.44 25.73
CA ILE A 36 -5.34 0.90 27.11
C ILE A 36 -6.67 0.93 27.87
N LEU A 37 -7.74 1.46 27.26
CA LEU A 37 -9.06 1.51 27.88
C LEU A 37 -9.61 0.10 28.14
N THR A 38 -9.43 -0.80 27.18
CA THR A 38 -9.84 -2.21 27.31
C THR A 38 -9.06 -2.89 28.43
N TYR A 39 -7.74 -2.73 28.47
CA TYR A 39 -6.89 -3.24 29.55
C TYR A 39 -7.32 -2.72 30.93
N LEU A 40 -7.56 -1.40 31.04
CA LEU A 40 -8.00 -0.78 32.28
C LEU A 40 -9.38 -1.29 32.71
N GLY A 41 -10.31 -1.46 31.76
CA GLY A 41 -11.62 -2.05 32.01
C GLY A 41 -11.53 -3.46 32.60
N PHE A 42 -10.74 -4.34 31.98
CA PHE A 42 -10.51 -5.69 32.51
C PHE A 42 -9.80 -5.69 33.87
N TYR A 43 -8.81 -4.81 34.06
CA TYR A 43 -8.09 -4.69 35.33
C TYR A 43 -9.02 -4.26 36.46
N ILE A 44 -9.86 -3.24 36.22
CA ILE A 44 -10.86 -2.78 37.18
C ILE A 44 -11.89 -3.90 37.44
N LEU A 45 -12.39 -4.57 36.40
CA LEU A 45 -13.32 -5.68 36.55
C LEU A 45 -12.77 -6.79 37.45
N VAL A 46 -11.55 -7.26 37.19
CA VAL A 46 -10.90 -8.28 38.03
C VAL A 46 -10.68 -7.78 39.46
N SER A 47 -10.30 -6.50 39.61
CA SER A 47 -10.13 -5.88 40.94
C SER A 47 -11.45 -5.81 41.72
N LEU A 48 -12.56 -5.51 41.05
CA LEU A 48 -13.90 -5.50 41.65
C LEU A 48 -14.35 -6.91 42.00
N LEU A 49 -14.15 -7.89 41.12
CA LEU A 49 -14.46 -9.30 41.41
C LEU A 49 -13.68 -9.80 42.64
N TYR A 50 -12.39 -9.48 42.74
CA TYR A 50 -11.58 -9.83 43.91
C TYR A 50 -12.08 -9.18 45.21
N ARG A 51 -12.51 -7.90 45.16
CA ARG A 51 -12.96 -7.16 46.34
C ARG A 51 -14.40 -7.45 46.77
N PHE A 52 -15.31 -7.69 45.83
CA PHE A 52 -16.74 -7.82 46.12
C PHE A 52 -17.25 -9.25 46.05
N VAL A 53 -16.77 -10.06 45.08
CA VAL A 53 -17.26 -11.44 44.89
C VAL A 53 -16.45 -12.42 45.74
N PHE A 54 -15.12 -12.28 45.75
CA PHE A 54 -14.24 -13.18 46.50
C PHE A 54 -14.04 -12.79 47.98
N ALA A 55 -14.70 -11.72 48.45
CA ALA A 55 -14.64 -11.32 49.86
C ALA A 55 -15.43 -12.24 50.80
N GLU A 56 -16.52 -12.86 50.33
CA GLU A 56 -17.38 -13.72 51.15
C GLU A 56 -16.83 -15.15 51.32
N SER A 57 -15.98 -15.63 50.42
CA SER A 57 -15.41 -16.99 50.47
C SER A 57 -13.87 -16.96 50.60
N PRO A 58 -13.31 -17.25 51.80
CA PRO A 58 -11.86 -17.19 52.03
C PRO A 58 -11.06 -18.25 51.23
N ASN A 59 -11.69 -19.38 50.89
CA ASN A 59 -11.04 -20.45 50.13
C ASN A 59 -10.84 -20.04 48.65
N SER A 60 -11.87 -19.47 48.03
CA SER A 60 -11.82 -19.03 46.63
C SER A 60 -10.80 -17.90 46.42
N LYS A 61 -10.67 -17.02 47.41
CA LYS A 61 -9.68 -15.92 47.40
C LYS A 61 -8.24 -16.44 47.39
N ARG A 62 -7.91 -17.42 48.25
CA ARG A 62 -6.58 -18.06 48.28
C ARG A 62 -6.24 -18.78 46.98
N SER A 63 -7.19 -19.47 46.37
CA SER A 63 -6.99 -20.12 45.08
C SER A 63 -6.69 -19.10 43.97
N PHE A 64 -7.37 -17.96 43.96
CA PHE A 64 -7.09 -16.87 43.01
C PHE A 64 -5.70 -16.27 43.20
N GLU A 65 -5.27 -16.04 44.45
CA GLU A 65 -3.91 -15.57 44.76
C GLU A 65 -2.84 -16.56 44.29
N GLY A 66 -3.08 -17.87 44.48
CA GLY A 66 -2.23 -18.93 43.94
C GLY A 66 -2.13 -18.87 42.41
N PHE A 67 -3.26 -18.65 41.72
CA PHE A 67 -3.31 -18.50 40.27
C PHE A 67 -2.53 -17.27 39.78
N VAL A 68 -2.71 -16.10 40.40
CA VAL A 68 -1.98 -14.87 40.04
C VAL A 68 -0.48 -15.06 40.21
N ASN A 69 -0.05 -15.67 41.32
CA ASN A 69 1.35 -15.98 41.57
C ASN A 69 1.93 -16.95 40.52
N TYR A 70 1.14 -17.92 40.06
CA TYR A 70 1.54 -18.83 38.99
C TYR A 70 1.74 -18.09 37.65
N ILE A 71 0.81 -17.22 37.27
CA ILE A 71 0.92 -16.41 36.05
C ILE A 71 2.11 -15.44 36.13
N GLN A 72 2.38 -14.84 37.28
CA GLN A 72 3.54 -13.96 37.48
C GLN A 72 4.87 -14.69 37.23
N LYS A 73 4.99 -15.94 37.69
CA LYS A 73 6.17 -16.78 37.40
C LYS A 73 6.33 -17.01 35.91
N ILE A 74 5.25 -17.35 35.21
CA ILE A 74 5.30 -17.55 33.74
C ILE A 74 5.70 -16.25 33.02
N ALA A 75 5.11 -15.12 33.41
CA ALA A 75 5.41 -13.83 32.79
C ALA A 75 6.90 -13.44 32.92
N SER A 76 7.55 -13.83 34.02
CA SER A 76 8.98 -13.57 34.23
C SER A 76 9.91 -14.42 33.35
N ILE A 77 9.44 -15.58 32.87
CA ILE A 77 10.24 -16.51 32.06
C ILE A 77 10.38 -16.02 30.62
N VAL A 78 9.39 -15.29 30.09
CA VAL A 78 9.37 -14.88 28.68
C VAL A 78 9.96 -13.47 28.54
N PRO A 79 11.15 -13.30 27.91
CA PRO A 79 11.76 -11.99 27.72
C PRO A 79 11.10 -11.26 26.54
N LEU A 80 9.85 -10.82 26.72
CA LEU A 80 9.05 -10.14 25.69
C LEU A 80 9.75 -8.89 25.15
N THR A 81 10.45 -8.14 26.00
CA THR A 81 11.19 -6.94 25.60
C THR A 81 12.29 -7.26 24.58
N PHE A 82 13.00 -8.37 24.78
CA PHE A 82 14.05 -8.80 23.84
C PHE A 82 13.45 -9.20 22.49
N LEU A 83 12.38 -10.01 22.50
CA LEU A 83 11.67 -10.44 21.30
C LEU A 83 11.08 -9.25 20.53
N LEU A 84 10.47 -8.29 21.24
CA LEU A 84 9.93 -7.08 20.65
C LEU A 84 11.05 -6.23 20.01
N GLY A 85 12.20 -6.12 20.66
CA GLY A 85 13.38 -5.43 20.13
C GLY A 85 13.86 -6.04 18.81
N PHE A 86 13.98 -7.37 18.75
CA PHE A 86 14.33 -8.08 17.52
C PHE A 86 13.27 -7.92 16.41
N PHE A 87 11.99 -8.04 16.78
CA PHE A 87 10.87 -7.88 15.86
C PHE A 87 10.86 -6.49 15.24
N VAL A 88 10.89 -5.44 16.06
CA VAL A 88 10.87 -4.05 15.62
C VAL A 88 12.09 -3.74 14.75
N SER A 89 13.29 -4.20 15.15
CA SER A 89 14.51 -3.99 14.36
C SER A 89 14.43 -4.63 12.97
N THR A 90 13.84 -5.81 12.87
CA THR A 90 13.65 -6.51 11.59
C THR A 90 12.61 -5.79 10.71
N VAL A 91 11.48 -5.37 11.30
CA VAL A 91 10.44 -4.62 10.59
C VAL A 91 10.98 -3.29 10.08
N LEU A 92 11.73 -2.56 10.91
CA LEU A 92 12.36 -1.29 10.51
C LEU A 92 13.37 -1.48 9.39
N ARG A 93 14.21 -2.54 9.45
CA ARG A 93 15.16 -2.86 8.38
C ARG A 93 14.45 -3.10 7.05
N ARG A 94 13.36 -3.88 7.06
CA ARG A 94 12.55 -4.16 5.87
C ARG A 94 11.89 -2.89 5.33
N TRP A 95 11.31 -2.09 6.22
CA TRP A 95 10.70 -0.81 5.84
C TRP A 95 11.72 0.15 5.22
N TRP A 96 12.91 0.26 5.81
CA TRP A 96 13.97 1.12 5.26
C TRP A 96 14.48 0.62 3.91
N SER A 97 14.66 -0.70 3.76
CA SER A 97 14.98 -1.31 2.47
C SER A 97 13.92 -1.01 1.40
N PHE A 98 12.64 -1.10 1.76
CA PHE A 98 11.54 -0.72 0.88
C PHE A 98 11.59 0.77 0.50
N VAL A 99 11.81 1.67 1.47
CA VAL A 99 11.93 3.12 1.22
C VAL A 99 13.09 3.43 0.28
N ASN A 100 14.24 2.78 0.44
CA ASN A 100 15.40 2.97 -0.44
C ASN A 100 15.19 2.41 -1.85
N THR A 101 14.22 1.51 -2.03
CA THR A 101 13.87 0.96 -3.33
C THR A 101 12.93 1.88 -4.12
N ILE A 102 12.33 2.89 -3.48
CA ILE A 102 11.47 3.86 -4.17
C ILE A 102 12.33 4.66 -5.17
N PRO A 103 12.04 4.56 -6.49
CA PRO A 103 12.78 5.28 -7.51
C PRO A 103 12.46 6.78 -7.44
N TRP A 104 13.50 7.58 -7.36
CA TRP A 104 13.42 9.03 -7.52
C TRP A 104 13.56 9.37 -9.01
N MET A 105 12.64 10.16 -9.55
CA MET A 105 12.63 10.54 -10.97
C MET A 105 13.79 11.46 -11.39
N SER A 106 14.56 11.99 -10.43
CA SER A 106 15.73 12.82 -10.69
C SER A 106 16.85 12.05 -11.41
N LYS A 107 17.20 10.85 -10.94
CA LYS A 107 18.26 10.02 -11.52
C LYS A 107 18.02 9.69 -13.01
N PRO A 108 16.86 9.10 -13.41
CA PRO A 108 16.60 8.84 -14.81
C PRO A 108 16.51 10.12 -15.65
N ALA A 109 16.04 11.24 -15.10
CA ALA A 109 16.04 12.52 -15.82
C ALA A 109 17.47 12.99 -16.18
N PHE A 110 18.42 12.89 -15.26
CA PHE A 110 19.83 13.20 -15.54
C PHE A 110 20.42 12.27 -16.60
N TYR A 111 20.14 10.96 -16.54
CA TYR A 111 20.62 10.02 -17.56
C TYR A 111 20.03 10.31 -18.94
N VAL A 112 18.71 10.53 -19.02
CA VAL A 112 18.02 10.88 -20.27
C VAL A 112 18.57 12.18 -20.83
N GLN A 113 18.89 13.17 -19.99
CA GLN A 113 19.57 14.39 -20.44
C GLN A 113 20.96 14.08 -21.01
N ALA A 114 21.78 13.29 -20.33
CA ALA A 114 23.16 13.00 -20.71
C ALA A 114 23.31 12.17 -22.00
N TYR A 115 22.46 11.16 -22.20
CA TYR A 115 22.42 10.38 -23.45
C TYR A 115 21.74 11.15 -24.59
N LEU A 116 20.73 11.92 -24.19
CA LEU A 116 19.88 12.86 -24.91
C LEU A 116 20.43 14.04 -25.71
N ASN A 117 21.74 14.25 -25.94
CA ASN A 117 22.24 15.62 -26.12
C ASN A 117 21.63 16.39 -27.31
N ALA A 118 21.03 17.55 -27.01
CA ALA A 118 20.35 18.43 -27.96
C ALA A 118 21.21 19.67 -28.31
N ASP A 119 22.53 19.52 -28.32
CA ASP A 119 23.41 20.66 -28.50
C ASP A 119 23.38 21.13 -29.96
N LYS A 120 22.83 22.34 -30.18
CA LYS A 120 22.75 23.11 -31.45
C LYS A 120 22.52 22.31 -32.74
N SER A 121 21.72 21.25 -32.69
CA SER A 121 21.29 20.51 -33.88
C SER A 121 19.92 20.99 -34.36
N GLU A 122 19.65 20.85 -35.65
CA GLU A 122 18.31 21.06 -36.24
C GLU A 122 17.23 20.20 -35.53
N TYR A 123 17.65 19.05 -35.00
CA TYR A 123 16.83 18.09 -34.27
C TYR A 123 16.62 18.41 -32.78
N ALA A 124 17.07 19.57 -32.29
CA ALA A 124 16.98 19.89 -30.86
C ALA A 124 15.54 19.86 -30.33
N ALA A 125 14.56 20.26 -31.15
CA ALA A 125 13.13 20.20 -30.80
C ALA A 125 12.63 18.75 -30.66
N ASP A 126 12.99 17.87 -31.60
CA ASP A 126 12.61 16.45 -31.57
C ASP A 126 13.23 15.72 -30.38
N ILE A 127 14.51 15.98 -30.11
CA ILE A 127 15.22 15.40 -28.97
C ILE A 127 14.60 15.84 -27.65
N PHE A 128 14.20 17.11 -27.53
CA PHE A 128 13.47 17.61 -26.36
C PHE A 128 12.14 16.87 -26.16
N GLN A 129 11.38 16.64 -27.25
CA GLN A 129 10.16 15.86 -27.19
C GLN A 129 10.43 14.41 -26.76
N MET A 130 11.46 13.75 -27.30
CA MET A 130 11.83 12.38 -26.92
C MET A 130 12.16 12.28 -25.43
N ARG A 131 12.95 13.21 -24.88
CA ARG A 131 13.28 13.25 -23.46
C ARG A 131 12.02 13.35 -22.58
N ASN A 132 11.11 14.25 -22.95
CA ASN A 132 9.85 14.43 -22.21
C ASN A 132 8.94 13.21 -22.31
N THR A 133 8.85 12.58 -23.48
CA THR A 133 8.07 11.35 -23.70
C THR A 133 8.60 10.20 -22.85
N ILE A 134 9.93 10.01 -22.78
CA ILE A 134 10.55 8.98 -21.93
C ILE A 134 10.20 9.23 -20.46
N LEU A 135 10.33 10.48 -19.97
CA LEU A 135 10.05 10.80 -18.57
C LEU A 135 8.56 10.69 -18.23
N ARG A 136 7.66 11.04 -19.15
CA ARG A 136 6.21 10.81 -19.00
C ARG A 136 5.90 9.32 -18.87
N TYR A 137 6.49 8.47 -19.71
CA TYR A 137 6.28 7.02 -19.62
C TYR A 137 6.85 6.39 -18.35
N LEU A 138 8.00 6.87 -17.86
CA LEU A 138 8.54 6.42 -16.57
C LEU A 138 7.61 6.80 -15.41
N ASN A 139 7.08 8.03 -15.41
CA ASN A 139 6.10 8.47 -14.42
C ASN A 139 4.81 7.64 -14.51
N LEU A 140 4.32 7.37 -15.72
CA LEU A 140 3.14 6.54 -15.94
C LEU A 140 3.35 5.12 -15.39
N ALA A 141 4.46 4.48 -15.75
CA ALA A 141 4.81 3.15 -15.26
C ALA A 141 4.89 3.11 -13.72
N TRP A 142 5.45 4.16 -13.11
CA TRP A 142 5.51 4.27 -11.66
C TRP A 142 4.14 4.39 -11.01
N ILE A 143 3.25 5.24 -11.54
CA ILE A 143 1.86 5.37 -11.08
C ILE A 143 1.15 4.01 -11.16
N LEU A 144 1.29 3.31 -12.29
CA LEU A 144 0.69 1.98 -12.50
C LEU A 144 1.22 0.91 -11.54
N GLN A 145 2.48 0.99 -11.14
CA GLN A 145 3.02 0.10 -10.12
C GLN A 145 2.48 0.46 -8.74
N MET A 146 2.42 1.76 -8.43
CA MET A 146 1.97 2.26 -7.15
C MET A 146 0.49 2.04 -6.87
N THR A 147 -0.36 1.93 -7.90
CA THR A 147 -1.78 1.54 -7.71
C THR A 147 -1.93 0.10 -7.19
N LYS A 148 -0.95 -0.77 -7.45
CA LYS A 148 -0.94 -2.15 -6.91
C LYS A 148 -0.44 -2.20 -5.46
N LEU A 149 0.48 -1.31 -5.10
CA LEU A 149 1.13 -1.30 -3.78
C LEU A 149 0.38 -0.43 -2.75
N SER A 150 -0.17 0.71 -3.16
CA SER A 150 -0.74 1.72 -2.27
C SER A 150 -2.24 1.88 -2.45
N HIS A 151 -2.97 1.77 -1.34
CA HIS A 151 -4.41 2.00 -1.31
C HIS A 151 -4.78 3.44 -1.71
N THR A 152 -4.06 4.42 -1.19
CA THR A 152 -4.33 5.85 -1.40
C THR A 152 -4.21 6.23 -2.87
N ILE A 153 -3.22 5.68 -3.56
CA ILE A 153 -3.00 5.96 -4.99
C ILE A 153 -4.09 5.28 -5.82
N ARG A 154 -4.46 4.04 -5.45
CA ARG A 154 -5.55 3.31 -6.09
C ARG A 154 -6.90 4.03 -5.96
N THR A 155 -7.21 4.61 -4.81
CA THR A 155 -8.46 5.35 -4.59
C THR A 155 -8.44 6.71 -5.27
N ARG A 156 -7.29 7.40 -5.28
CA ARG A 156 -7.10 8.67 -6.00
C ARG A 156 -7.47 8.54 -7.48
N PHE A 157 -6.96 7.52 -8.16
CA PHE A 157 -7.21 7.29 -9.58
C PHE A 157 -8.48 6.43 -9.85
N LYS A 158 -9.43 6.38 -8.89
CA LYS A 158 -10.76 5.75 -9.01
C LYS A 158 -10.79 4.39 -9.74
N TRP A 159 -9.73 3.59 -9.57
CA TRP A 159 -9.46 2.38 -10.39
C TRP A 159 -10.61 1.35 -10.40
N ARG A 160 -11.46 1.36 -9.36
CA ARG A 160 -12.56 0.41 -9.17
C ARG A 160 -13.96 1.03 -9.31
N SER A 161 -14.07 2.33 -9.57
CA SER A 161 -15.30 3.07 -9.27
C SER A 161 -16.30 3.20 -10.42
N LYS A 162 -16.06 2.69 -11.63
CA LYS A 162 -17.11 2.66 -12.68
C LYS A 162 -17.96 1.38 -12.68
N GLY A 163 -17.94 0.63 -11.58
CA GLY A 163 -18.82 -0.53 -11.38
C GLY A 163 -19.23 -0.76 -9.92
N PHE A 164 -19.01 0.21 -9.04
CA PHE A 164 -19.51 0.17 -7.67
C PHE A 164 -20.30 1.45 -7.42
N HIS A 165 -21.57 1.43 -7.82
CA HIS A 165 -22.55 2.32 -7.21
C HIS A 165 -22.60 1.96 -5.72
N GLU A 166 -22.07 2.84 -4.87
CA GLU A 166 -22.44 2.90 -3.46
C GLU A 166 -23.91 3.35 -3.39
N GLU A 167 -24.82 2.38 -3.40
CA GLU A 167 -26.17 2.57 -2.87
C GLU A 167 -26.12 2.16 -1.39
N GLY A 168 -26.29 3.15 -0.50
CA GLY A 168 -26.79 2.93 0.85
C GLY A 168 -25.76 2.50 1.90
N GLY A 169 -25.93 3.05 3.10
CA GLY A 169 -25.04 2.83 4.23
C GLY A 169 -25.15 1.44 4.86
N ALA A 170 -24.44 1.34 5.99
CA ALA A 170 -24.32 0.20 6.88
C ALA A 170 -23.21 -0.81 6.52
N LEU A 171 -22.06 -0.59 7.16
CA LEU A 171 -21.24 -1.68 7.70
C LEU A 171 -22.13 -2.54 8.62
N THR A 172 -22.82 -3.51 8.06
CA THR A 172 -23.41 -4.63 8.80
C THR A 172 -22.83 -5.92 8.24
N CYS A 173 -21.83 -6.41 8.95
CA CYS A 173 -21.38 -7.79 8.91
C CYS A 173 -22.56 -8.65 9.39
N CYS A 174 -23.40 -9.14 8.48
CA CYS A 174 -24.43 -10.12 8.83
C CYS A 174 -23.81 -11.52 8.71
N GLY A 175 -23.58 -12.14 9.87
CA GLY A 175 -22.95 -13.45 10.04
C GLY A 175 -23.81 -14.63 9.59
N CYS A 176 -24.17 -14.70 8.31
CA CYS A 176 -24.81 -15.86 7.70
C CYS A 176 -24.49 -15.91 6.20
N CYS A 177 -23.33 -16.42 5.82
CA CYS A 177 -23.23 -17.14 4.55
C CYS A 177 -22.11 -18.19 4.63
N PRO A 178 -22.41 -19.47 4.35
CA PRO A 178 -21.45 -20.55 4.43
C PRO A 178 -20.41 -20.40 3.32
N ILE A 179 -19.28 -21.08 3.52
CA ILE A 179 -18.07 -21.13 2.69
C ILE A 179 -18.44 -21.58 1.25
N GLY A 180 -18.95 -20.64 0.47
CA GLY A 180 -19.24 -20.74 -0.95
C GLY A 180 -18.18 -19.96 -1.70
N ARG A 181 -17.28 -20.70 -2.35
CA ARG A 181 -16.20 -20.22 -3.21
C ARG A 181 -16.73 -19.16 -4.20
N GLN A 182 -16.62 -17.88 -3.86
CA GLN A 182 -16.79 -16.80 -4.83
C GLN A 182 -15.70 -16.95 -5.88
N LYS A 183 -16.03 -17.53 -7.04
CA LYS A 183 -15.38 -17.13 -8.28
C LYS A 183 -15.78 -15.68 -8.52
N SER A 184 -15.09 -14.75 -7.85
CA SER A 184 -15.07 -13.38 -8.30
C SER A 184 -14.32 -13.40 -9.64
N SER A 185 -15.09 -13.53 -10.73
CA SER A 185 -14.63 -13.07 -12.03
C SER A 185 -14.34 -11.59 -11.86
N GLN A 186 -13.10 -11.26 -11.48
CA GLN A 186 -12.66 -9.89 -11.31
C GLN A 186 -13.05 -9.13 -12.58
N PRO A 187 -13.78 -8.00 -12.49
CA PRO A 187 -14.07 -7.22 -13.66
C PRO A 187 -12.71 -6.88 -14.30
N ARG A 188 -12.51 -7.33 -15.53
CA ARG A 188 -11.28 -7.10 -16.29
C ARG A 188 -11.18 -5.59 -16.47
N ILE A 189 -10.40 -4.91 -15.60
CA ILE A 189 -10.21 -3.47 -15.69
C ILE A 189 -9.75 -3.15 -17.09
N ARG A 190 -10.53 -2.31 -17.78
CA ARG A 190 -10.22 -1.88 -19.12
C ARG A 190 -9.10 -0.83 -19.00
N TYR A 191 -7.93 -1.15 -19.54
CA TYR A 191 -6.72 -0.33 -19.39
C TYR A 191 -6.90 1.09 -19.96
N ASP A 192 -7.81 1.27 -20.92
CA ASP A 192 -8.22 2.55 -21.51
C ASP A 192 -8.94 3.47 -20.51
N GLU A 193 -9.93 2.99 -19.77
CA GLU A 193 -10.63 3.77 -18.74
C GLU A 193 -9.67 4.23 -17.65
N MET A 194 -8.71 3.36 -17.36
CA MET A 194 -7.70 3.56 -16.35
C MET A 194 -6.67 4.62 -16.75
N LEU A 195 -6.16 4.56 -17.99
CA LEU A 195 -5.28 5.59 -18.54
C LEU A 195 -6.00 6.95 -18.65
N CYS A 196 -7.29 6.93 -19.01
CA CYS A 196 -8.12 8.13 -19.04
C CYS A 196 -8.22 8.76 -17.64
N SER A 197 -8.52 7.95 -16.60
CA SER A 197 -8.60 8.46 -15.23
C SER A 197 -7.29 9.04 -14.70
N ILE A 198 -6.13 8.51 -15.12
CA ILE A 198 -4.82 9.06 -14.74
C ILE A 198 -4.62 10.43 -15.40
N ASN A 199 -4.92 10.54 -16.69
CA ASN A 199 -4.85 11.80 -17.41
C ASN A 199 -5.86 12.83 -16.91
N GLU A 200 -6.99 12.41 -16.34
CA GLU A 200 -8.02 13.30 -15.80
C GLU A 200 -7.66 13.95 -14.45
N ASP A 201 -6.67 13.41 -13.74
CA ASP A 201 -6.26 13.92 -12.42
C ASP A 201 -5.75 15.37 -12.49
N VAL A 202 -6.24 16.21 -11.57
CA VAL A 202 -5.96 17.65 -11.54
C VAL A 202 -4.46 17.96 -11.46
N THR A 203 -3.70 17.18 -10.68
CA THR A 203 -2.26 17.41 -10.53
C THR A 203 -1.50 16.93 -11.76
N VAL A 204 -1.92 15.81 -12.35
CA VAL A 204 -1.32 15.28 -13.57
C VAL A 204 -1.51 16.26 -14.72
N LYS A 205 -2.73 16.78 -14.90
CA LYS A 205 -3.03 17.80 -15.91
C LYS A 205 -2.23 19.09 -15.71
N ALA A 206 -2.13 19.56 -14.47
CA ALA A 206 -1.40 20.79 -14.18
C ALA A 206 0.11 20.68 -14.46
N THR A 207 0.72 19.53 -14.15
CA THR A 207 2.18 19.34 -14.27
C THR A 207 2.61 18.87 -15.66
N PHE A 208 1.84 17.98 -16.28
CA PHE A 208 2.25 17.31 -17.52
C PHE A 208 1.27 17.54 -18.69
N GLY A 209 0.11 18.15 -18.45
CA GLY A 209 -0.98 18.29 -19.43
C GLY A 209 -1.68 16.95 -19.65
N GLN A 210 -1.00 16.04 -20.34
CA GLN A 210 -1.42 14.66 -20.55
C GLN A 210 -0.21 13.75 -20.37
N LEU A 211 -0.35 12.69 -19.56
CA LEU A 211 0.73 11.73 -19.35
C LEU A 211 0.88 10.78 -20.55
N ILE A 212 -0.24 10.44 -21.19
CA ILE A 212 -0.32 9.64 -22.42
C ILE A 212 -1.35 10.25 -23.38
N THR A 213 -1.02 10.41 -24.66
CA THR A 213 -1.95 10.96 -25.65
C THR A 213 -2.90 9.86 -26.15
N PRO A 214 -4.12 10.21 -26.63
CA PRO A 214 -5.04 9.23 -27.19
C PRO A 214 -4.45 8.47 -28.38
N ASP A 215 -3.62 9.13 -29.20
CA ASP A 215 -2.93 8.51 -30.33
C ASP A 215 -1.90 7.47 -29.87
N GLU A 216 -1.13 7.79 -28.81
CA GLU A 216 -0.20 6.84 -28.19
C GLU A 216 -0.94 5.60 -27.66
N VAL A 217 -2.11 5.78 -27.03
CA VAL A 217 -2.95 4.67 -26.55
C VAL A 217 -3.39 3.77 -27.70
N GLU A 218 -3.78 4.33 -28.86
CA GLU A 218 -4.18 3.54 -30.03
C GLU A 218 -3.00 2.78 -30.62
N VAL A 219 -1.83 3.40 -30.73
CA VAL A 219 -0.60 2.71 -31.18
C VAL A 219 -0.26 1.53 -30.26
N PHE A 220 -0.35 1.71 -28.95
CA PHE A 220 -0.13 0.62 -28.00
C PHE A 220 -1.17 -0.48 -28.14
N ARG A 221 -2.43 -0.14 -28.42
CA ARG A 221 -3.51 -1.10 -28.67
C ARG A 221 -3.23 -1.94 -29.93
N CYS A 222 -2.87 -1.30 -31.03
CA CYS A 222 -2.51 -1.97 -32.27
C CYS A 222 -1.34 -2.94 -32.07
N ARG A 223 -0.29 -2.52 -31.36
CA ARG A 223 0.84 -3.40 -31.02
C ARG A 223 0.46 -4.55 -30.09
N ALA A 224 -0.41 -4.31 -29.11
CA ALA A 224 -0.90 -5.35 -28.21
C ALA A 224 -1.73 -6.41 -28.96
N ARG A 225 -2.57 -5.98 -29.91
CA ARG A 225 -3.33 -6.90 -30.79
C ARG A 225 -2.42 -7.74 -31.67
N ALA A 226 -1.42 -7.11 -32.31
CA ALA A 226 -0.45 -7.82 -33.14
C ALA A 226 0.36 -8.87 -32.34
N LYS A 227 0.80 -8.53 -31.12
CA LYS A 227 1.46 -9.49 -30.22
C LYS A 227 0.51 -10.58 -29.70
N GLY A 228 -0.73 -10.26 -29.38
CA GLY A 228 -1.73 -11.24 -28.98
C GLY A 228 -2.04 -12.24 -30.09
N GLN A 229 -2.10 -11.77 -31.34
CA GLN A 229 -2.23 -12.61 -32.53
C GLN A 229 -1.00 -13.49 -32.74
N SER A 230 0.22 -12.97 -32.58
CA SER A 230 1.44 -13.79 -32.74
C SER A 230 1.61 -14.85 -31.64
N ILE A 231 1.25 -14.54 -30.39
CA ILE A 231 1.24 -15.52 -29.28
C ILE A 231 0.16 -16.58 -29.50
N GLY A 232 -1.03 -16.19 -29.98
CA GLY A 232 -2.11 -17.13 -30.32
C GLY A 232 -1.75 -18.07 -31.46
N VAL A 233 -1.07 -17.57 -32.50
CA VAL A 233 -0.56 -18.37 -33.62
C VAL A 233 0.58 -19.30 -33.17
N SER A 234 1.50 -18.80 -32.31
CA SER A 234 2.59 -19.62 -31.75
C SER A 234 2.09 -20.72 -30.80
N ALA A 235 1.03 -20.47 -30.03
CA ALA A 235 0.40 -21.47 -29.19
C ALA A 235 -0.36 -22.53 -30.01
N LYS A 236 -1.04 -22.12 -31.09
CA LYS A 236 -1.79 -23.03 -31.97
C LYS A 236 -0.88 -23.98 -32.76
N GLY A 237 0.24 -23.47 -33.29
CA GLY A 237 1.25 -24.31 -33.96
C GLY A 237 1.97 -25.28 -33.03
N ARG A 238 2.12 -24.93 -31.73
CA ARG A 238 2.71 -25.84 -30.73
C ARG A 238 1.74 -26.96 -30.31
N THR A 239 0.43 -26.69 -30.29
CA THR A 239 -0.58 -27.72 -30.04
C THR A 239 -0.81 -28.64 -31.24
N GLU A 240 -0.83 -28.13 -32.46
CA GLU A 240 -0.96 -28.96 -33.68
C GLU A 240 0.22 -29.93 -33.84
N SER A 241 1.45 -29.48 -33.57
CA SER A 241 2.64 -30.34 -33.58
C SER A 241 2.62 -31.46 -32.52
N TYR A 242 1.92 -31.28 -31.40
CA TYR A 242 1.83 -32.29 -30.33
C TYR A 242 0.76 -33.36 -30.62
N TYR A 243 -0.29 -33.02 -31.38
CA TYR A 243 -1.29 -33.98 -31.83
C TYR A 243 -0.83 -34.74 -33.08
N GLU A 244 -0.10 -34.12 -34.01
CA GLU A 244 0.45 -34.80 -35.19
C GLU A 244 1.54 -35.83 -34.88
N SER A 245 2.29 -35.65 -33.77
CA SER A 245 3.27 -36.62 -33.29
C SER A 245 2.62 -37.82 -32.59
N ASN A 246 1.48 -37.63 -31.93
CA ASN A 246 0.75 -38.70 -31.23
C ASN A 246 -0.25 -39.46 -32.12
N ALA A 247 -0.58 -38.94 -33.31
CA ALA A 247 -1.42 -39.63 -34.29
C ALA A 247 -0.62 -40.53 -35.26
N ARG A 248 0.73 -40.52 -35.17
CA ARG A 248 1.65 -41.33 -35.97
C ARG A 248 2.36 -42.43 -35.18
N GLY A 249 1.91 -42.71 -33.94
CA GLY A 249 2.38 -43.80 -33.08
C GLY A 249 1.34 -44.89 -32.94
#